data_AF-A0A8T0A8K2-F1
#
_entry.id   AF-A0A8T0A8K2-F1
#
_cell.length_a   1.000
_cell.length_b   1.000
_cell.length_c   1.000
_cell.angle_alpha   90.00
_cell.angle_beta   90.00
_cell.angle_gamma   90.00
#
_symmetry.space_group_name_H-M   'P 1'
#
loop_
_entity.id
_entity.type
_entity.pdbx_description
1 polymer ?
#
loop_
_entity_poly.entity_id
_entity_poly.type
_entity_poly.pdbx_seq_one_letter_code
_entity_poly.pdbx_strand_id
1 'polypeptide(L)'
;MMAESPLPEIFPNVTLLIDSETYEKPWTVLDQVGIKTKEDESLLRVSGSYKDIDKVFMQLSSMKMKKAQYQSPISERSNVAEHSMNSARLKSASSAQVEPVEVDTFIMHFIQQKCFEELNKMKRPDVHMQINQKQVTFLSLDTEHGIVHAQMSRERFITFYQKIATGLQSRSYNLDSNQIQPLLAKFPEFLISTGQSKTDQITLTGKFISLERFEQFLKSPPKRSSTRQTNYTADRSTTTSSQALQNKTLDKEETCSICLEQMVKSTMKTLEKCKHSFCKGCLKRAFEIKPVCPTCGAIYGALEGNQPKNGQLKVTYEKYPLPGYENYTTIVIHYIIPNGIQGDEHPNPGQPYKGASRLAYLPDCSEGKKVLKLLTRAFEQRLIFTVGRSSTTGISNVITWNDIHHKTSRTGGPTAYGYPDPEYLKRVQEELKVKGIY
;
A
#
# COMPACT_ATOMS: atom_id res chain seq x y z
N MET A 1 -21.28 -25.13 9.71
CA MET A 1 -20.79 -24.03 8.85
C MET A 1 -20.90 -22.76 9.67
N MET A 2 -19.78 -22.21 10.13
CA MET A 2 -19.80 -20.91 10.82
C MET A 2 -19.50 -19.84 9.78
N ALA A 3 -20.51 -19.02 9.48
CA ALA A 3 -20.36 -17.87 8.61
C ALA A 3 -19.33 -16.92 9.23
N GLU A 4 -18.31 -16.54 8.45
CA GLU A 4 -17.34 -15.54 8.85
C GLU A 4 -18.05 -14.26 9.29
N SER A 5 -17.70 -13.75 10.47
CA SER A 5 -18.23 -12.49 10.97
C SER A 5 -17.71 -11.37 10.07
N PRO A 6 -18.59 -10.52 9.50
CA PRO A 6 -18.16 -9.42 8.66
C PRO A 6 -17.23 -8.47 9.45
N LEU A 7 -16.18 -8.00 8.78
CA LEU A 7 -15.23 -7.03 9.35
C LEU A 7 -15.98 -5.81 9.91
N PRO A 8 -15.55 -5.26 11.06
CA PRO A 8 -16.22 -4.10 11.65
C PRO A 8 -16.14 -2.92 10.67
N GLU A 9 -17.30 -2.36 10.38
CA GLU A 9 -17.45 -1.28 9.42
C GLU A 9 -16.86 0.01 9.99
N ILE A 10 -15.94 0.62 9.23
CA ILE A 10 -15.08 1.72 9.68
C ILE A 10 -15.88 2.97 10.06
N PHE A 11 -17.05 3.16 9.44
CA PHE A 11 -17.99 4.23 9.76
C PHE A 11 -19.38 3.60 9.91
N PRO A 12 -19.76 3.16 11.13
CA PRO A 12 -21.03 2.47 11.34
C PRO A 12 -22.24 3.40 11.24
N ASN A 13 -22.01 4.72 11.25
CA ASN A 13 -23.06 5.73 11.18
C ASN A 13 -22.58 6.92 10.34
N VAL A 14 -22.91 6.88 9.06
CA VAL A 14 -22.70 7.95 8.08
C VAL A 14 -24.05 8.58 7.80
N THR A 15 -24.10 9.91 7.73
CA THR A 15 -25.32 10.65 7.39
C THR A 15 -25.18 11.24 5.99
N LEU A 16 -26.09 10.86 5.10
CA LEU A 16 -26.29 11.48 3.80
C LEU A 16 -27.42 12.50 3.90
N LEU A 17 -27.16 13.72 3.42
CA LEU A 17 -28.17 14.75 3.23
C LEU A 17 -28.57 14.76 1.77
N ILE A 18 -29.85 14.60 1.50
CA ILE A 18 -30.41 14.56 0.15
C ILE A 18 -31.38 15.71 0.03
N ASP A 19 -31.10 16.65 -0.85
CA ASP A 19 -32.10 17.62 -1.25
C ASP A 19 -33.23 16.90 -2.03
N SER A 20 -34.43 16.93 -1.47
CA SER A 20 -35.60 16.25 -2.02
C SER A 20 -36.07 16.86 -3.35
N GLU A 21 -35.69 18.10 -3.63
CA GLU A 21 -36.05 18.81 -4.85
C GLU A 21 -35.16 18.41 -6.04
N THR A 22 -33.97 17.89 -5.77
CA THR A 22 -32.98 17.51 -6.80
C THR A 22 -33.43 16.29 -7.63
N TYR A 23 -34.22 15.36 -7.06
CA TYR A 23 -34.58 14.08 -7.67
C TYR A 23 -36.09 13.94 -7.91
N GLU A 24 -36.52 13.27 -9.00
CA GLU A 24 -37.95 13.06 -9.30
C GLU A 24 -38.71 12.29 -8.21
N LYS A 25 -38.12 11.22 -7.65
CA LYS A 25 -38.73 10.36 -6.61
C LYS A 25 -37.66 9.75 -5.67
N PRO A 26 -37.00 10.53 -4.81
CA PRO A 26 -35.91 10.03 -3.96
C PRO A 26 -36.37 8.93 -2.97
N TRP A 27 -37.62 9.01 -2.51
CA TRP A 27 -38.22 8.08 -1.54
C TRP A 27 -38.25 6.61 -1.98
N THR A 28 -38.34 6.32 -3.28
CA THR A 28 -38.38 4.93 -3.78
C THR A 28 -37.06 4.19 -3.59
N VAL A 29 -35.95 4.92 -3.49
CA VAL A 29 -34.62 4.37 -3.18
C VAL A 29 -34.46 4.20 -1.67
N LEU A 30 -35.00 5.13 -0.89
CA LEU A 30 -34.88 5.13 0.57
C LEU A 30 -35.71 4.01 1.23
N ASP A 31 -36.88 3.70 0.70
CA ASP A 31 -37.75 2.60 1.18
C ASP A 31 -37.16 1.20 0.94
N GLN A 32 -36.27 1.04 -0.04
CA GLN A 32 -35.64 -0.26 -0.35
C GLN A 32 -34.50 -0.64 0.61
N VAL A 33 -33.94 0.32 1.34
CA VAL A 33 -32.74 0.13 2.17
C VAL A 33 -33.06 0.10 3.67
N GLY A 34 -34.31 0.37 4.07
CA GLY A 34 -34.79 0.18 5.45
C GLY A 34 -34.15 1.13 6.48
N ILE A 35 -33.71 2.33 6.05
CA ILE A 35 -33.01 3.29 6.89
C ILE A 35 -33.99 4.30 7.51
N LYS A 36 -33.75 4.70 8.77
CA LYS A 36 -34.52 5.75 9.45
C LYS A 36 -34.31 7.11 8.77
N THR A 37 -35.38 7.68 8.23
CA THR A 37 -35.41 9.01 7.64
C THR A 37 -35.98 10.03 8.63
N LYS A 38 -35.40 11.23 8.66
CA LYS A 38 -36.03 12.42 9.25
C LYS A 38 -36.11 13.48 8.16
N GLU A 39 -37.32 14.00 7.97
CA GLU A 39 -37.63 15.05 7.01
C GLU A 39 -37.63 16.39 7.76
N ASP A 40 -36.86 17.36 7.25
CA ASP A 40 -36.80 18.71 7.78
C ASP A 40 -36.76 19.70 6.60
N GLU A 41 -37.89 20.39 6.39
CA GLU A 41 -38.15 21.58 5.55
C GLU A 41 -37.58 21.66 4.10
N SER A 42 -36.91 20.65 3.56
CA SER A 42 -36.51 20.44 2.13
C SER A 42 -35.43 19.35 2.00
N LEU A 43 -34.72 19.03 3.09
CA LEU A 43 -33.61 18.10 3.14
C LEU A 43 -34.00 16.79 3.82
N LEU A 44 -33.71 15.68 3.15
CA LEU A 44 -33.86 14.32 3.69
C LEU A 44 -32.55 13.90 4.33
N ARG A 45 -32.62 13.58 5.62
CA ARG A 45 -31.49 13.04 6.36
C ARG A 45 -31.59 11.52 6.44
N VAL A 46 -30.62 10.83 5.85
CA VAL A 46 -30.51 9.36 5.82
C VAL A 46 -29.27 8.97 6.59
N SER A 47 -29.38 8.17 7.65
CA SER A 47 -28.23 7.78 8.47
C SER A 47 -28.13 6.27 8.64
N GLY A 48 -26.99 5.68 8.32
CA GLY A 48 -26.81 4.24 8.34
C GLY A 48 -25.35 3.83 8.17
N SER A 49 -25.11 2.55 7.92
CA SER A 49 -23.77 2.04 7.67
C SER A 49 -23.17 2.62 6.39
N TYR A 50 -21.84 2.69 6.28
CA TYR A 50 -21.19 3.21 5.08
C TYR A 50 -21.65 2.49 3.81
N LYS A 51 -21.77 1.16 3.85
CA LYS A 51 -22.21 0.33 2.73
C LYS A 51 -23.64 0.62 2.31
N ASP A 52 -24.52 0.87 3.28
CA ASP A 52 -25.92 1.17 3.00
C ASP A 52 -26.08 2.59 2.43
N ILE A 53 -25.33 3.56 2.96
CA ILE A 53 -25.32 4.94 2.47
C ILE A 53 -24.70 5.04 1.08
N ASP A 54 -23.60 4.32 0.83
CA ASP A 54 -22.95 4.24 -0.48
C ASP A 54 -23.89 3.62 -1.52
N LYS A 55 -24.65 2.58 -1.15
CA LYS A 55 -25.68 1.98 -2.01
C LYS A 55 -26.81 2.96 -2.33
N VAL A 56 -27.32 3.70 -1.34
CA VAL A 56 -28.34 4.74 -1.54
C VAL A 56 -27.82 5.84 -2.47
N PHE A 57 -26.60 6.31 -2.26
CA PHE A 57 -25.96 7.33 -3.10
C PHE A 57 -25.78 6.88 -4.55
N MET A 58 -25.31 5.66 -4.78
CA MET A 58 -25.14 5.09 -6.12
C MET A 58 -26.48 4.95 -6.84
N GLN A 59 -27.55 4.56 -6.13
CA GLN A 59 -28.89 4.46 -6.70
C GLN A 59 -29.47 5.84 -7.04
N LEU A 60 -29.32 6.84 -6.16
CA LEU A 60 -29.76 8.22 -6.41
C LEU A 60 -29.00 8.85 -7.59
N SER A 61 -27.69 8.64 -7.68
CA SER A 61 -26.85 9.17 -8.77
C SER A 61 -27.21 8.62 -10.15
N SER A 62 -27.92 7.49 -10.20
CA SER A 62 -28.44 6.89 -11.45
C SER A 62 -29.85 7.37 -11.83
N MET A 63 -30.50 8.16 -10.98
CA MET A 63 -31.85 8.71 -11.22
C MET A 63 -31.82 9.99 -12.06
N LYS A 64 -32.94 10.29 -12.74
CA LYS A 64 -33.12 11.54 -13.47
C LYS A 64 -33.28 12.71 -12.50
N MET A 65 -32.42 13.72 -12.65
CA MET A 65 -32.48 14.99 -11.91
C MET A 65 -33.58 15.89 -12.48
N LYS A 66 -34.28 16.65 -11.61
CA LYS A 66 -35.22 17.70 -12.06
C LYS A 66 -34.43 18.87 -12.64
N LYS A 67 -34.82 19.41 -13.81
CA LYS A 67 -34.09 20.52 -14.47
C LYS A 67 -34.33 21.88 -13.77
N ALA A 68 -33.31 22.30 -13.01
CA ALA A 68 -32.78 23.64 -12.69
C ALA A 68 -33.68 24.85 -12.34
N GLN A 69 -33.33 25.52 -11.22
CA GLN A 69 -33.04 26.97 -11.13
C GLN A 69 -32.49 27.32 -9.73
N TYR A 70 -31.22 27.76 -9.58
CA TYR A 70 -30.82 28.69 -8.52
C TYR A 70 -29.45 29.35 -8.82
N GLN A 71 -29.43 30.68 -8.78
CA GLN A 71 -28.25 31.56 -8.90
C GLN A 71 -27.68 31.89 -7.51
N SER A 72 -26.36 31.95 -7.39
CA SER A 72 -25.64 32.36 -6.17
C SER A 72 -25.68 33.88 -5.93
N PRO A 73 -25.71 34.35 -4.67
CA PRO A 73 -25.32 35.72 -4.34
C PRO A 73 -24.14 35.79 -3.34
N ILE A 74 -23.06 36.49 -3.71
CA ILE A 74 -22.05 37.01 -2.77
C ILE A 74 -21.72 38.45 -3.14
N SER A 75 -22.09 39.39 -2.26
CA SER A 75 -21.38 40.63 -1.92
C SER A 75 -22.13 41.23 -0.72
N GLU A 76 -21.50 41.52 0.42
CA GLU A 76 -20.94 42.84 0.70
C GLU A 76 -20.04 42.88 1.95
N ARG A 77 -19.25 43.95 2.02
CA ARG A 77 -18.07 44.24 2.84
C ARG A 77 -18.36 44.59 4.30
N SER A 78 -17.34 44.44 5.16
CA SER A 78 -16.87 45.54 6.03
C SER A 78 -15.47 45.27 6.61
N ASN A 79 -14.58 46.26 6.42
CA ASN A 79 -13.22 46.38 6.96
C ASN A 79 -13.26 47.13 8.30
N VAL A 80 -12.42 46.76 9.28
CA VAL A 80 -11.70 47.71 10.18
C VAL A 80 -10.32 47.14 10.55
N ALA A 81 -9.39 48.09 10.76
CA ALA A 81 -7.93 48.08 10.69
C ALA A 81 -7.07 47.26 11.69
N GLU A 82 -5.82 47.16 11.24
CA GLU A 82 -4.55 46.66 11.76
C GLU A 82 -4.10 47.17 13.14
N HIS A 83 -3.28 46.36 13.84
CA HIS A 83 -1.96 46.81 14.31
C HIS A 83 -0.92 45.68 14.33
N SER A 84 0.26 46.04 13.85
CA SER A 84 1.46 45.29 13.46
C SER A 84 2.26 44.64 14.61
N MET A 85 2.93 43.50 14.36
CA MET A 85 4.39 43.35 14.55
C MET A 85 4.97 42.10 13.84
N ASN A 86 5.75 42.41 12.80
CA ASN A 86 6.98 41.76 12.29
C ASN A 86 7.03 40.27 11.88
N SER A 87 7.11 40.17 10.57
CA SER A 87 7.34 39.07 9.66
C SER A 87 8.81 38.64 9.56
N ALA A 88 9.01 37.32 9.50
CA ALA A 88 9.91 36.72 8.51
C ALA A 88 9.41 35.31 8.15
N ARG A 89 8.70 35.26 7.02
CA ARG A 89 8.47 34.08 6.16
C ARG A 89 7.36 33.10 6.54
N LEU A 90 6.16 33.61 6.76
CA LEU A 90 4.93 32.89 6.40
C LEU A 90 4.77 32.95 4.87
N LYS A 91 4.90 31.80 4.20
CA LYS A 91 4.39 31.68 2.83
C LYS A 91 2.87 31.75 2.89
N SER A 92 2.35 32.72 2.15
CA SER A 92 0.96 33.06 1.93
C SER A 92 0.01 31.88 1.83
N ALA A 93 -1.06 31.92 2.62
CA ALA A 93 -2.29 31.19 2.37
C ALA A 93 -2.87 31.64 1.02
N SER A 94 -2.75 30.80 0.00
CA SER A 94 -3.45 30.92 -1.28
C SER A 94 -3.50 29.56 -1.98
N SER A 95 -4.73 29.08 -2.21
CA SER A 95 -5.18 27.79 -2.77
C SER A 95 -5.04 26.56 -1.84
N ALA A 96 -6.19 25.98 -1.50
CA ALA A 96 -6.31 24.72 -0.77
C ALA A 96 -6.04 23.52 -1.70
N GLN A 97 -4.81 23.39 -2.17
CA GLN A 97 -4.39 22.26 -3.01
C GLN A 97 -3.62 21.23 -2.17
N VAL A 98 -3.97 19.96 -2.39
CA VAL A 98 -3.26 18.81 -1.81
C VAL A 98 -1.82 18.77 -2.34
N GLU A 99 -0.85 18.66 -1.44
CA GLU A 99 0.57 18.69 -1.80
C GLU A 99 0.93 17.55 -2.76
N PRO A 100 1.68 17.82 -3.86
CA PRO A 100 2.15 16.78 -4.76
C PRO A 100 2.99 15.71 -4.05
N VAL A 101 2.99 14.50 -4.60
CA VAL A 101 3.86 13.41 -4.14
C VAL A 101 5.07 13.34 -5.05
N GLU A 102 6.26 13.61 -4.51
CA GLU A 102 7.53 13.39 -5.21
C GLU A 102 7.76 11.90 -5.44
N VAL A 103 8.09 11.54 -6.68
CA VAL A 103 8.26 10.15 -7.10
C VAL A 103 9.52 9.98 -7.95
N ASP A 104 10.15 8.82 -7.79
CA ASP A 104 11.21 8.39 -8.68
C ASP A 104 10.69 8.01 -10.06
N THR A 105 11.33 8.52 -11.10
CA THR A 105 10.98 8.27 -12.50
C THR A 105 11.07 6.80 -12.86
N PHE A 106 12.06 6.08 -12.34
CA PHE A 106 12.29 4.67 -12.66
C PHE A 106 11.26 3.77 -11.96
N ILE A 107 10.96 4.04 -10.69
CA ILE A 107 9.91 3.32 -9.96
C ILE A 107 8.53 3.60 -10.57
N MET A 108 8.24 4.85 -10.97
CA MET A 108 6.99 5.16 -11.65
C MET A 108 6.87 4.48 -13.01
N HIS A 109 7.96 4.42 -13.77
CA HIS A 109 7.98 3.66 -15.02
C HIS A 109 7.69 2.17 -14.77
N PHE A 110 8.28 1.57 -13.73
CA PHE A 110 7.95 0.21 -13.30
C PHE A 110 6.45 0.07 -12.97
N ILE A 111 5.90 0.96 -12.15
CA ILE A 111 4.49 0.94 -11.74
C ILE A 111 3.57 1.03 -12.96
N GLN A 112 3.84 1.94 -13.89
CA GLN A 112 3.03 2.12 -15.10
C GLN A 112 3.07 0.90 -16.02
N GLN A 113 4.18 0.19 -16.08
CA GLN A 113 4.34 -0.98 -16.95
C GLN A 113 3.89 -2.29 -16.32
N LYS A 114 4.12 -2.48 -15.01
CA LYS A 114 3.97 -3.78 -14.33
C LYS A 114 2.88 -3.79 -13.25
N CYS A 115 2.41 -2.63 -12.81
CA CYS A 115 1.38 -2.50 -11.77
C CYS A 115 0.21 -1.61 -12.19
N PHE A 116 -0.02 -1.45 -13.50
CA PHE A 116 -1.05 -0.55 -14.05
C PHE A 116 -2.45 -0.85 -13.54
N GLU A 117 -2.84 -2.13 -13.49
CA GLU A 117 -4.15 -2.57 -13.00
C GLU A 117 -4.36 -2.22 -11.52
N GLU A 118 -3.33 -2.42 -10.70
CA GLU A 118 -3.38 -2.06 -9.28
C GLU A 118 -3.43 -0.54 -9.10
N LEU A 119 -2.69 0.21 -9.92
CA LEU A 119 -2.74 1.67 -9.94
C LEU A 119 -4.13 2.21 -10.30
N ASN A 120 -4.78 1.62 -11.31
CA ASN A 120 -6.11 2.05 -11.74
C ASN A 120 -7.19 1.74 -10.71
N LYS A 121 -7.10 0.60 -10.01
CA LYS A 121 -8.05 0.24 -8.93
C LYS A 121 -8.08 1.24 -7.77
N MET A 122 -7.04 2.05 -7.62
CA MET A 122 -6.98 3.07 -6.57
C MET A 122 -7.57 4.43 -6.98
N LYS A 123 -7.80 4.65 -8.28
CA LYS A 123 -8.37 5.92 -8.78
C LYS A 123 -9.83 6.03 -8.34
N ARG A 124 -10.22 7.24 -7.98
CA ARG A 124 -11.61 7.58 -7.67
C ARG A 124 -12.19 8.49 -8.76
N PRO A 125 -13.50 8.42 -9.04
CA PRO A 125 -14.12 9.26 -10.07
C PRO A 125 -14.14 10.75 -9.70
N ASP A 126 -14.13 11.08 -8.40
CA ASP A 126 -14.16 12.42 -7.83
C ASP A 126 -12.77 13.07 -7.65
N VAL A 127 -11.70 12.33 -7.93
CA VAL A 127 -10.31 12.81 -7.80
C VAL A 127 -9.52 12.53 -9.07
N HIS A 128 -9.09 13.60 -9.73
CA HIS A 128 -8.18 13.51 -10.85
C HIS A 128 -6.74 13.32 -10.35
N MET A 129 -6.21 12.10 -10.56
CA MET A 129 -4.80 11.79 -10.31
C MET A 129 -3.98 12.01 -11.58
N GLN A 130 -3.07 12.98 -11.55
CA GLN A 130 -2.20 13.30 -12.66
C GLN A 130 -0.75 12.90 -12.33
N ILE A 131 -0.13 12.15 -13.23
CA ILE A 131 1.24 11.66 -13.08
C ILE A 131 2.14 12.49 -14.00
N ASN A 132 2.97 13.34 -13.41
CA ASN A 132 4.07 14.02 -14.05
C ASN A 132 5.37 13.25 -13.76
N GLN A 133 6.41 13.43 -14.59
CA GLN A 133 7.63 12.59 -14.54
C GLN A 133 8.20 12.40 -13.13
N LYS A 134 8.23 13.45 -12.31
CA LYS A 134 8.78 13.41 -10.94
C LYS A 134 7.74 13.62 -9.84
N GLN A 135 6.48 13.86 -10.20
CA GLN A 135 5.45 14.24 -9.22
C GLN A 135 4.09 13.65 -9.58
N VAL A 136 3.32 13.24 -8.57
CA VAL A 136 1.92 12.87 -8.73
C VAL A 136 1.04 13.86 -7.99
N THR A 137 0.09 14.46 -8.69
CA THR A 137 -0.86 15.45 -8.14
C THR A 137 -2.26 14.86 -8.04
N PHE A 138 -3.00 15.32 -7.03
CA PHE A 138 -4.35 14.87 -6.73
C PHE A 138 -5.26 16.08 -6.69
N LEU A 139 -6.12 16.21 -7.70
CA LEU A 139 -7.03 17.33 -7.84
C LEU A 139 -8.45 16.86 -7.60
N SER A 140 -9.16 17.53 -6.69
CA SER A 140 -10.58 17.27 -6.52
C SER A 140 -11.38 17.81 -7.70
N LEU A 141 -12.41 17.07 -8.09
CA LEU A 141 -13.45 17.55 -9.02
C LEU A 141 -14.71 18.05 -8.31
N ASP A 142 -14.78 17.90 -6.97
CA ASP A 142 -15.88 18.36 -6.11
C ASP A 142 -15.44 19.53 -5.20
N THR A 143 -16.35 20.48 -4.97
CA THR A 143 -16.16 21.72 -4.19
C THR A 143 -16.49 21.59 -2.71
N GLU A 144 -17.31 20.64 -2.28
CA GLU A 144 -17.72 20.54 -0.86
C GLU A 144 -16.83 19.63 -0.01
N HIS A 145 -16.41 18.46 -0.52
CA HIS A 145 -15.56 17.50 0.21
C HIS A 145 -14.22 17.22 -0.46
N GLY A 146 -13.90 18.00 -1.49
CA GLY A 146 -12.86 17.69 -2.45
C GLY A 146 -11.45 17.49 -1.89
N ILE A 147 -11.06 18.35 -0.94
CA ILE A 147 -9.72 18.32 -0.35
C ILE A 147 -9.50 17.01 0.43
N VAL A 148 -10.53 16.53 1.14
CA VAL A 148 -10.45 15.29 1.91
C VAL A 148 -10.28 14.09 0.97
N HIS A 149 -11.07 14.01 -0.09
CA HIS A 149 -10.98 12.90 -1.06
C HIS A 149 -9.66 12.90 -1.82
N ALA A 150 -9.16 14.09 -2.21
CA ALA A 150 -7.85 14.24 -2.83
C ALA A 150 -6.72 13.80 -1.87
N GLN A 151 -6.80 14.17 -0.59
CA GLN A 151 -5.82 13.74 0.41
C GLN A 151 -5.88 12.23 0.67
N MET A 152 -7.07 11.63 0.74
CA MET A 152 -7.20 10.18 0.91
C MET A 152 -6.62 9.41 -0.29
N SER A 153 -6.86 9.91 -1.50
CA SER A 153 -6.29 9.33 -2.73
C SER A 153 -4.77 9.44 -2.74
N ARG A 154 -4.24 10.58 -2.27
CA ARG A 154 -2.81 10.79 -2.06
C ARG A 154 -2.21 9.77 -1.09
N GLU A 155 -2.77 9.60 0.11
CA GLU A 155 -2.22 8.66 1.10
C GLU A 155 -2.26 7.20 0.62
N ARG A 156 -3.33 6.81 -0.10
CA ARG A 156 -3.42 5.48 -0.74
C ARG A 156 -2.32 5.29 -1.77
N PHE A 157 -2.11 6.28 -2.63
CA PHE A 157 -1.04 6.24 -3.62
C PHE A 157 0.34 6.17 -2.96
N ILE A 158 0.61 6.97 -1.92
CA ILE A 158 1.87 6.94 -1.17
C ILE A 158 2.14 5.54 -0.63
N THR A 159 1.15 4.94 0.03
CA THR A 159 1.26 3.59 0.60
C THR A 159 1.57 2.55 -0.48
N PHE A 160 0.84 2.60 -1.60
CA PHE A 160 1.08 1.71 -2.74
C PHE A 160 2.47 1.92 -3.34
N TYR A 161 2.85 3.17 -3.60
CA TYR A 161 4.14 3.54 -4.15
C TYR A 161 5.28 3.04 -3.25
N GLN A 162 5.19 3.28 -1.93
CA GLN A 162 6.18 2.83 -0.95
C GLN A 162 6.29 1.30 -0.90
N LYS A 163 5.17 0.59 -0.91
CA LYS A 163 5.14 -0.88 -0.93
C LYS A 163 5.86 -1.45 -2.16
N ILE A 164 5.73 -0.81 -3.31
CA ILE A 164 6.44 -1.20 -4.52
C ILE A 164 7.92 -0.79 -4.43
N ALA A 165 8.20 0.48 -4.13
CA ALA A 165 9.54 1.06 -4.07
C ALA A 165 10.48 0.29 -3.13
N THR A 166 10.00 -0.07 -1.93
CA THR A 166 10.78 -0.79 -0.91
C THR A 166 11.03 -2.26 -1.27
N GLY A 167 10.16 -2.87 -2.08
CA GLY A 167 10.28 -4.26 -2.51
C GLY A 167 11.04 -4.45 -3.83
N LEU A 168 11.29 -3.37 -4.56
CA LEU A 168 11.97 -3.39 -5.86
C LEU A 168 13.49 -3.41 -5.69
N GLN A 169 14.13 -4.24 -6.51
CA GLN A 169 15.56 -4.26 -6.69
C GLN A 169 15.88 -4.32 -8.18
N SER A 170 17.09 -3.87 -8.54
CA SER A 170 17.63 -3.96 -9.89
C SER A 170 18.94 -4.74 -9.85
N ARG A 171 19.11 -5.73 -10.73
CA ARG A 171 20.35 -6.49 -10.88
C ARG A 171 20.72 -6.57 -12.35
N SER A 172 22.02 -6.46 -12.65
CA SER A 172 22.54 -6.52 -14.01
C SER A 172 23.14 -7.89 -14.29
N TYR A 173 22.87 -8.41 -15.49
CA TYR A 173 23.29 -9.73 -15.93
C TYR A 173 23.91 -9.63 -17.33
N ASN A 174 24.94 -10.45 -17.57
CA ASN A 174 25.49 -10.65 -18.91
C ASN A 174 24.83 -11.91 -19.49
N LEU A 175 23.92 -11.73 -20.44
CA LEU A 175 23.19 -12.83 -21.06
C LEU A 175 23.31 -12.71 -22.57
N ASP A 176 23.47 -13.84 -23.25
CA ASP A 176 23.46 -13.90 -24.71
C ASP A 176 22.09 -13.43 -25.24
N SER A 177 22.11 -12.48 -26.19
CA SER A 177 20.95 -11.92 -26.89
C SER A 177 19.95 -12.99 -27.36
N ASN A 178 20.44 -14.17 -27.76
CA ASN A 178 19.60 -15.27 -28.25
C ASN A 178 18.84 -16.03 -27.15
N GLN A 179 19.27 -15.94 -25.89
CA GLN A 179 18.59 -16.60 -24.76
C GLN A 179 17.70 -15.65 -23.96
N ILE A 180 17.86 -14.34 -24.12
CA ILE A 180 17.15 -13.31 -23.36
C ILE A 180 15.62 -13.43 -23.53
N GLN A 181 15.11 -13.50 -24.76
CA GLN A 181 13.66 -13.46 -25.01
C GLN A 181 12.89 -14.68 -24.44
N PRO A 182 13.34 -15.93 -24.66
CA PRO A 182 12.67 -17.11 -24.08
C PRO A 182 12.74 -17.15 -22.55
N LEU A 183 13.83 -16.65 -21.95
CA LEU A 183 13.99 -16.57 -20.50
C LEU A 183 13.04 -15.53 -19.90
N LEU A 184 12.93 -14.36 -20.50
CA LEU A 184 12.09 -13.29 -20.01
C LEU A 184 10.60 -13.56 -20.20
N ALA A 185 10.22 -14.33 -21.22
CA ALA A 185 8.85 -14.83 -21.37
C ALA A 185 8.38 -15.64 -20.15
N LYS A 186 9.31 -16.30 -19.43
CA LYS A 186 9.01 -17.03 -18.19
C LYS A 186 8.90 -16.14 -16.95
N PHE A 187 9.40 -14.90 -17.03
CA PHE A 187 9.39 -13.94 -15.93
C PHE A 187 8.81 -12.58 -16.38
N PRO A 188 7.52 -12.54 -16.79
CA PRO A 188 6.90 -11.34 -17.33
C PRO A 188 6.79 -10.19 -16.33
N GLU A 189 6.98 -10.45 -15.03
CA GLU A 189 6.92 -9.43 -13.98
C GLU A 189 8.13 -8.48 -13.97
N PHE A 190 9.23 -8.80 -14.67
CA PHE A 190 10.41 -7.94 -14.69
C PHE A 190 10.27 -6.78 -15.67
N LEU A 191 10.77 -5.62 -15.25
CA LEU A 191 11.10 -4.53 -16.14
C LEU A 191 12.56 -4.69 -16.60
N ILE A 192 12.79 -4.59 -17.91
CA ILE A 192 14.11 -4.74 -18.51
C ILE A 192 14.62 -3.36 -18.93
N SER A 193 15.91 -3.11 -18.70
CA SER A 193 16.62 -1.97 -19.25
C SER A 193 17.94 -2.44 -19.87
N THR A 194 18.19 -2.06 -21.11
CA THR A 194 19.44 -2.39 -21.83
C THR A 194 20.48 -1.30 -21.62
N GLY A 195 21.73 -1.67 -21.39
CA GLY A 195 22.84 -0.72 -21.29
C GLY A 195 23.13 -0.08 -22.63
N GLN A 196 23.34 1.24 -22.68
CA GLN A 196 23.57 2.00 -23.92
C GLN A 196 24.89 1.68 -24.64
N SER A 197 25.77 0.83 -24.07
CA SER A 197 27.14 0.66 -24.57
C SER A 197 27.70 -0.78 -24.65
N LYS A 198 26.95 -1.81 -24.23
CA LYS A 198 27.37 -3.22 -24.36
C LYS A 198 26.17 -4.09 -24.70
N THR A 199 26.24 -4.79 -25.82
CA THR A 199 25.12 -5.54 -26.45
C THR A 199 24.59 -6.69 -25.59
N ASP A 200 25.32 -7.13 -24.56
CA ASP A 200 24.99 -8.34 -23.80
C ASP A 200 24.63 -8.08 -22.32
N GLN A 201 24.64 -6.82 -21.86
CA GLN A 201 24.30 -6.48 -20.47
C GLN A 201 22.86 -5.98 -20.33
N ILE A 202 22.02 -6.76 -19.64
CA ILE A 202 20.65 -6.37 -19.30
C ILE A 202 20.53 -6.10 -17.81
N THR A 203 19.70 -5.12 -17.45
CA THR A 203 19.31 -4.86 -16.07
C THR A 203 17.86 -5.29 -15.88
N LEU A 204 17.63 -6.22 -14.96
CA LEU A 204 16.30 -6.67 -14.57
C LEU A 204 15.89 -5.99 -13.29
N THR A 205 14.68 -5.44 -13.29
CA THR A 205 14.08 -4.79 -12.14
C THR A 205 12.79 -5.49 -11.78
N GLY A 206 12.66 -5.86 -10.52
CA GLY A 206 11.46 -6.51 -10.01
C GLY A 206 11.57 -6.77 -8.52
N LYS A 207 10.60 -7.52 -8.00
CA LYS A 207 10.60 -7.90 -6.58
C LYS A 207 11.81 -8.78 -6.28
N PHE A 208 12.40 -8.62 -5.10
CA PHE A 208 13.53 -9.45 -4.64
C PHE A 208 13.30 -10.95 -4.89
N ILE A 209 12.13 -11.48 -4.52
CA ILE A 209 11.81 -12.91 -4.71
C ILE A 209 11.80 -13.33 -6.18
N SER A 210 11.43 -12.43 -7.10
CA SER A 210 11.51 -12.72 -8.53
C SER A 210 12.96 -12.80 -8.97
N LEU A 211 13.82 -11.88 -8.54
CA LEU A 211 15.25 -11.86 -8.89
C LEU A 211 15.99 -13.10 -8.38
N GLU A 212 15.72 -13.52 -7.15
CA GLU A 212 16.27 -14.78 -6.61
C GLU A 212 15.82 -16.00 -7.41
N ARG A 213 14.54 -16.03 -7.85
CA ARG A 213 14.03 -17.10 -8.71
C ARG A 213 14.76 -17.13 -10.06
N PHE A 214 15.00 -15.96 -10.64
CA PHE A 214 15.74 -15.82 -11.89
C PHE A 214 17.18 -16.32 -11.76
N GLU A 215 17.90 -15.95 -10.70
CA GLU A 215 19.26 -16.42 -10.47
C GLU A 215 19.35 -17.92 -10.22
N GLN A 216 18.40 -18.49 -9.48
CA GLN A 216 18.33 -19.94 -9.31
C GLN A 216 18.09 -20.65 -10.63
N PHE A 217 17.21 -20.10 -11.48
CA PHE A 217 16.97 -20.62 -12.82
C PHE A 217 18.26 -20.64 -13.65
N LEU A 218 19.05 -19.56 -13.64
CA LEU A 218 20.34 -19.49 -14.33
C LEU A 218 21.37 -20.52 -13.82
N LYS A 219 21.32 -20.86 -12.52
CA LYS A 219 22.25 -21.81 -11.87
C LYS A 219 21.85 -23.28 -12.07
N SER A 220 20.60 -23.57 -12.47
CA SER A 220 20.13 -24.94 -12.70
C SER A 220 20.44 -25.43 -14.13
N PRO A 221 21.09 -26.60 -14.31
CA PRO A 221 21.35 -27.14 -15.66
C PRO A 221 20.03 -27.51 -16.35
N PRO A 222 19.89 -27.29 -17.67
CA PRO A 222 18.70 -27.67 -18.40
C PRO A 222 18.54 -29.20 -18.36
N LYS A 223 17.52 -29.69 -17.65
CA LYS A 223 17.08 -31.08 -17.81
C LYS A 223 16.66 -31.25 -19.26
N ARG A 224 17.38 -32.10 -20.01
CA ARG A 224 16.99 -32.58 -21.34
C ARG A 224 15.60 -33.21 -21.23
N SER A 225 14.55 -32.46 -21.55
CA SER A 225 13.25 -33.04 -21.86
C SER A 225 13.43 -33.85 -23.14
N SER A 226 13.28 -35.17 -23.04
CA SER A 226 13.26 -36.07 -24.18
C SER A 226 12.18 -35.61 -25.16
N THR A 227 12.61 -35.17 -26.34
CA THR A 227 11.76 -34.87 -27.48
C THR A 227 11.03 -36.14 -27.90
N ARG A 228 9.81 -36.36 -27.42
CA ARG A 228 8.87 -37.25 -28.11
C ARG A 228 8.32 -36.45 -29.28
N GLN A 229 8.89 -36.71 -30.46
CA GLN A 229 8.36 -36.24 -31.74
C GLN A 229 6.90 -36.69 -31.87
N THR A 230 5.97 -35.75 -31.87
CA THR A 230 4.63 -35.95 -32.43
C THR A 230 4.63 -35.22 -33.77
N ASN A 231 4.75 -35.99 -34.85
CA ASN A 231 4.64 -35.51 -36.21
C ASN A 231 3.23 -34.94 -36.42
N TYR A 232 3.15 -33.65 -36.77
CA TYR A 232 1.93 -33.05 -37.32
C TYR A 232 1.91 -33.34 -38.83
N THR A 233 1.07 -34.29 -39.24
CA THR A 233 0.56 -34.34 -40.61
C THR A 233 -0.82 -33.69 -40.62
N ALA A 234 -0.93 -32.61 -41.39
CA ALA A 234 -2.20 -31.98 -41.73
C ALA A 234 -2.93 -32.86 -42.75
N ASP A 235 -4.20 -33.18 -42.51
CA ASP A 235 -5.17 -33.26 -43.60
C ASP A 235 -6.62 -33.06 -43.15
N ARG A 236 -7.40 -32.63 -44.14
CA ARG A 236 -8.68 -31.93 -44.12
C ARG A 236 -9.92 -32.84 -43.91
N SER A 237 -10.89 -32.23 -43.23
CA SER A 237 -12.35 -32.24 -43.50
C SER A 237 -13.27 -33.37 -42.98
N THR A 238 -14.27 -32.87 -42.24
CA THR A 238 -15.72 -33.17 -42.23
C THR A 238 -16.35 -34.22 -41.30
N THR A 239 -17.43 -33.74 -40.66
CA THR A 239 -18.67 -34.38 -40.17
C THR A 239 -18.75 -34.89 -38.72
N THR A 240 -19.39 -34.04 -37.89
CA THR A 240 -20.52 -34.32 -36.98
C THR A 240 -20.56 -35.64 -36.18
N SER A 241 -20.27 -35.59 -34.88
CA SER A 241 -21.28 -35.72 -33.81
C SER A 241 -20.64 -35.87 -32.44
N SER A 242 -21.22 -35.09 -31.51
CA SER A 242 -21.18 -35.18 -30.04
C SER A 242 -20.71 -36.50 -29.41
N GLN A 243 -19.70 -36.41 -28.54
CA GLN A 243 -19.74 -37.00 -27.20
C GLN A 243 -18.64 -36.41 -26.30
N ALA A 244 -18.99 -36.29 -25.01
CA ALA A 244 -18.36 -35.47 -24.01
C ALA A 244 -16.92 -35.88 -23.67
N LEU A 245 -16.01 -34.90 -23.69
CA LEU A 245 -14.72 -35.00 -23.01
C LEU A 245 -14.60 -33.80 -22.08
N GLN A 246 -14.58 -34.15 -20.80
CA GLN A 246 -14.43 -33.28 -19.65
C GLN A 246 -13.26 -32.31 -19.87
N ASN A 247 -13.58 -31.02 -19.91
CA ASN A 247 -12.63 -29.96 -19.61
C ASN A 247 -12.17 -30.15 -18.16
N LYS A 248 -11.12 -30.95 -17.96
CA LYS A 248 -10.34 -30.91 -16.73
C LYS A 248 -9.54 -29.63 -16.78
N THR A 249 -10.11 -28.59 -16.16
CA THR A 249 -9.37 -27.45 -15.65
C THR A 249 -8.17 -27.99 -14.87
N LEU A 250 -6.98 -27.96 -15.47
CA LEU A 250 -5.74 -28.27 -14.76
C LEU A 250 -5.60 -27.23 -13.64
N ASP A 251 -5.75 -27.70 -12.40
CA ASP A 251 -5.78 -26.89 -11.20
C ASP A 251 -4.52 -26.01 -11.11
N LYS A 252 -4.74 -24.70 -10.95
CA LYS A 252 -3.69 -23.74 -10.56
C LYS A 252 -3.03 -24.10 -9.23
N GLU A 253 -3.61 -25.03 -8.47
CA GLU A 253 -3.14 -25.50 -7.17
C GLU A 253 -1.96 -26.48 -7.24
N GLU A 254 -1.67 -27.04 -8.42
CA GLU A 254 -0.57 -28.00 -8.58
C GLU A 254 0.75 -27.36 -9.01
N THR A 255 0.83 -26.04 -9.27
CA THR A 255 2.06 -25.37 -9.70
C THR A 255 2.71 -24.57 -8.56
N CYS A 256 4.00 -24.79 -8.31
CA CYS A 256 4.72 -24.09 -7.25
C CYS A 256 5.00 -22.63 -7.66
N SER A 257 4.53 -21.63 -6.91
CA SER A 257 4.80 -20.22 -7.24
C SER A 257 6.27 -19.78 -7.07
N ILE A 258 7.11 -20.62 -6.45
CA ILE A 258 8.54 -20.36 -6.29
C ILE A 258 9.34 -20.85 -7.51
N CYS A 259 9.20 -22.10 -7.93
CA CYS A 259 9.96 -22.61 -9.09
C CYS A 259 9.16 -22.63 -10.40
N LEU A 260 7.85 -22.37 -10.35
CA LEU A 260 6.90 -22.43 -11.46
C LEU A 260 6.76 -23.83 -12.11
N GLU A 261 7.28 -24.86 -11.45
CA GLU A 261 7.13 -26.26 -11.87
C GLU A 261 5.91 -26.90 -11.20
N GLN A 262 5.38 -27.95 -11.84
CA GLN A 262 4.33 -28.77 -11.25
C GLN A 262 4.86 -29.47 -9.99
N MET A 263 4.15 -29.32 -8.89
CA MET A 263 4.47 -29.87 -7.59
C MET A 263 4.21 -31.36 -7.60
N VAL A 264 5.24 -32.14 -7.30
CA VAL A 264 5.07 -33.57 -7.05
C VAL A 264 4.41 -33.74 -5.69
N LYS A 265 3.22 -34.36 -5.63
CA LYS A 265 2.41 -34.53 -4.39
C LYS A 265 3.21 -35.08 -3.20
N SER A 266 4.17 -35.97 -3.43
CA SER A 266 5.04 -36.55 -2.39
C SER A 266 6.06 -35.58 -1.79
N THR A 267 6.36 -34.47 -2.47
CA THR A 267 7.32 -33.44 -2.01
C THR A 267 6.68 -32.07 -1.82
N MET A 268 5.36 -32.01 -1.90
CA MET A 268 4.57 -30.81 -1.64
C MET A 268 4.48 -30.55 -0.14
N LYS A 269 4.55 -29.29 0.26
CA LYS A 269 4.30 -28.84 1.63
C LYS A 269 3.27 -27.72 1.61
N THR A 270 2.18 -27.94 2.35
CA THR A 270 1.09 -26.98 2.53
C THR A 270 1.27 -26.23 3.83
N LEU A 271 1.18 -24.91 3.78
CA LEU A 271 1.32 -24.07 4.96
C LEU A 271 0.03 -24.03 5.79
N GLU A 272 0.13 -24.25 7.09
CA GLU A 272 -1.04 -24.50 7.94
C GLU A 272 -2.00 -23.32 8.09
N LYS A 273 -1.49 -22.08 8.18
CA LYS A 273 -2.31 -20.88 8.41
C LYS A 273 -3.02 -20.41 7.15
N CYS A 274 -2.37 -20.46 5.99
CA CYS A 274 -2.87 -19.88 4.74
C CYS A 274 -3.15 -20.88 3.62
N LYS A 275 -2.92 -22.17 3.85
CA LYS A 275 -3.19 -23.30 2.94
C LYS A 275 -2.52 -23.25 1.55
N HIS A 276 -1.66 -22.27 1.28
CA HIS A 276 -0.80 -22.27 0.10
C HIS A 276 0.22 -23.42 0.13
N SER A 277 0.42 -24.05 -1.04
CA SER A 277 1.28 -25.21 -1.24
C SER A 277 2.52 -24.88 -2.07
N PHE A 278 3.64 -25.50 -1.74
CA PHE A 278 4.94 -25.29 -2.40
C PHE A 278 5.75 -26.60 -2.44
N CYS A 279 6.73 -26.70 -3.32
CA CYS A 279 7.76 -27.73 -3.19
C CYS A 279 8.50 -27.59 -1.85
N LYS A 280 8.70 -28.69 -1.11
CA LYS A 280 9.34 -28.71 0.21
C LYS A 280 10.71 -28.02 0.22
N GLY A 281 11.52 -28.27 -0.81
CA GLY A 281 12.84 -27.62 -0.96
C GLY A 281 12.77 -26.14 -1.30
N CYS A 282 11.77 -25.70 -2.08
CA CYS A 282 11.56 -24.28 -2.39
C CYS A 282 11.09 -23.52 -1.15
N LEU A 283 10.14 -24.08 -0.41
CA LEU A 283 9.64 -23.48 0.83
C LEU A 283 10.72 -23.38 1.90
N LYS A 284 11.55 -24.43 2.06
CA LYS A 284 12.66 -24.43 3.02
C LYS A 284 13.62 -23.27 2.72
N ARG A 285 14.09 -23.14 1.48
CA ARG A 285 14.99 -22.04 1.05
C ARG A 285 14.35 -20.67 1.21
N ALA A 286 13.07 -20.53 0.88
CA ALA A 286 12.36 -19.26 1.08
C ALA A 286 12.31 -18.87 2.56
N PHE A 287 12.04 -19.83 3.45
CA PHE A 287 11.96 -19.58 4.90
C PHE A 287 13.31 -19.33 5.56
N GLU A 288 14.41 -19.88 5.01
CA GLU A 288 15.78 -19.55 5.44
C GLU A 288 16.10 -18.06 5.22
N ILE A 289 15.51 -17.44 4.20
CA ILE A 289 15.67 -16.00 3.92
C ILE A 289 14.67 -15.17 4.74
N LYS A 290 13.38 -15.52 4.65
CA LYS A 290 12.31 -14.81 5.36
C LYS A 290 11.16 -15.77 5.65
N PRO A 291 10.73 -15.94 6.91
CA PRO A 291 9.73 -16.93 7.27
C PRO A 291 8.30 -16.43 6.98
N VAL A 292 8.03 -16.07 5.72
CA VAL A 292 6.73 -15.60 5.23
C VAL A 292 6.28 -16.44 4.04
N CYS A 293 4.99 -16.69 3.93
CA CYS A 293 4.40 -17.34 2.77
C CYS A 293 4.72 -16.53 1.50
N PRO A 294 5.41 -17.12 0.50
CA PRO A 294 5.74 -16.40 -0.74
C PRO A 294 4.52 -15.95 -1.57
N THR A 295 3.35 -16.54 -1.33
CA THR A 295 2.11 -16.19 -2.06
C THR A 295 1.33 -15.06 -1.39
N CYS A 296 1.14 -15.10 -0.07
CA CYS A 296 0.26 -14.15 0.64
C CYS A 296 0.94 -13.32 1.73
N GLY A 297 2.22 -13.58 2.04
CA GLY A 297 2.98 -12.85 3.06
C GLY A 297 2.69 -13.25 4.51
N ALA A 298 1.81 -14.22 4.77
CA ALA A 298 1.54 -14.71 6.12
C ALA A 298 2.83 -15.17 6.85
N ILE A 299 3.03 -14.75 8.09
CA ILE A 299 4.27 -14.99 8.87
C ILE A 299 4.23 -16.36 9.56
N TYR A 300 5.32 -17.12 9.46
CA TYR A 300 5.52 -18.48 10.01
C TYR A 300 6.70 -18.60 10.98
N GLY A 301 7.44 -17.52 11.22
CA GLY A 301 8.59 -17.51 12.14
C GLY A 301 8.88 -16.10 12.64
N ALA A 302 9.95 -15.94 13.41
CA ALA A 302 10.39 -14.63 13.88
C ALA A 302 10.86 -13.80 12.68
N LEU A 303 10.15 -12.72 12.39
CA LEU A 303 10.56 -11.80 11.35
C LEU A 303 11.65 -10.88 11.89
N GLU A 304 12.79 -10.82 11.20
CA GLU A 304 13.83 -9.82 11.43
C GLU A 304 13.84 -8.85 10.24
N GLY A 305 13.96 -7.55 10.53
CA GLY A 305 14.10 -6.53 9.50
C GLY A 305 15.56 -6.17 9.21
N ASN A 306 15.75 -5.11 8.43
CA ASN A 306 17.06 -4.60 8.02
C ASN A 306 17.33 -3.19 8.56
N GLN A 307 16.72 -2.79 9.68
CA GLN A 307 17.19 -1.62 10.42
C GLN A 307 18.69 -1.79 10.78
N PRO A 308 19.54 -0.76 10.65
CA PRO A 308 20.94 -0.88 11.05
C PRO A 308 21.12 -1.23 12.53
N LYS A 309 22.04 -2.15 12.81
CA LYS A 309 22.25 -2.74 14.16
C LYS A 309 22.78 -1.76 15.20
N ASN A 310 23.41 -0.66 14.76
CA ASN A 310 23.96 0.38 15.63
C ASN A 310 22.92 1.44 16.06
N GLY A 311 21.63 1.22 15.76
CA GLY A 311 20.55 2.07 16.23
C GLY A 311 20.36 1.99 17.74
N GLN A 312 19.97 3.11 18.35
CA GLN A 312 19.60 3.21 19.76
C GLN A 312 18.15 3.67 19.91
N LEU A 313 17.48 3.16 20.93
CA LEU A 313 16.16 3.58 21.37
C LEU A 313 16.29 4.07 22.82
N LYS A 314 15.89 5.32 23.07
CA LYS A 314 15.82 5.89 24.41
C LYS A 314 14.38 6.27 24.74
N VAL A 315 13.96 6.04 25.98
CA VAL A 315 12.63 6.38 26.45
C VAL A 315 12.74 7.38 27.58
N THR A 316 12.00 8.48 27.48
CA THR A 316 11.85 9.46 28.55
C THR A 316 10.37 9.75 28.80
N TYR A 317 10.09 10.41 29.92
CA TYR A 317 8.74 10.74 30.35
C TYR A 317 8.63 12.23 30.62
N GLU A 318 7.61 12.87 30.06
CA GLU A 318 7.36 14.30 30.17
C GLU A 318 6.00 14.57 30.80
N LYS A 319 5.90 15.59 31.67
CA LYS A 319 4.67 15.91 32.40
C LYS A 319 3.54 16.47 31.53
N TYR A 320 3.85 17.02 30.36
CA TYR A 320 2.86 17.63 29.49
C TYR A 320 2.01 16.55 28.81
N PRO A 321 0.67 16.61 28.90
CA PRO A 321 -0.20 15.65 28.25
C PRO A 321 -0.19 15.78 26.72
N LEU A 322 -0.73 14.76 26.04
CA LEU A 322 -1.07 14.82 24.62
C LEU A 322 -2.56 15.16 24.48
N PRO A 323 -2.96 15.92 23.44
CA PRO A 323 -4.37 16.14 23.15
C PRO A 323 -5.18 14.84 23.06
N GLY A 324 -6.29 14.75 23.79
CA GLY A 324 -7.12 13.54 23.95
C GLY A 324 -6.68 12.60 25.10
N TYR A 325 -5.62 12.95 25.82
CA TYR A 325 -5.06 12.19 26.95
C TYR A 325 -4.68 13.12 28.12
N GLU A 326 -5.54 14.09 28.44
CA GLU A 326 -5.29 15.18 29.39
C GLU A 326 -4.95 14.71 30.81
N ASN A 327 -5.42 13.52 31.19
CA ASN A 327 -5.17 12.91 32.50
C ASN A 327 -3.85 12.11 32.59
N TYR A 328 -3.06 12.07 31.52
CA TYR A 328 -1.84 11.25 31.43
C TYR A 328 -0.61 12.11 31.12
N THR A 329 0.57 11.64 31.55
CA THR A 329 1.85 12.19 31.09
C THR A 329 2.19 11.66 29.69
N THR A 330 3.29 12.11 29.09
CA THR A 330 3.73 11.66 27.76
C THR A 330 4.99 10.80 27.86
N ILE A 331 4.97 9.66 27.17
CA ILE A 331 6.15 8.86 26.87
C ILE A 331 6.77 9.42 25.59
N VAL A 332 8.06 9.76 25.63
CA VAL A 332 8.83 10.18 24.47
C VAL A 332 9.82 9.09 24.10
N ILE A 333 9.74 8.62 22.86
CA ILE A 333 10.66 7.63 22.30
C ILE A 333 11.62 8.36 21.36
N HIS A 334 12.91 8.28 21.65
CA HIS A 334 13.96 8.86 20.85
C HIS A 334 14.76 7.75 20.15
N TYR A 335 14.55 7.65 18.83
CA TYR A 335 15.30 6.77 17.97
C TYR A 335 16.51 7.50 17.40
N ILE A 336 17.69 6.89 17.52
CA ILE A 336 18.94 7.43 17.01
C ILE A 336 19.60 6.34 16.17
N ILE A 337 19.66 6.53 14.86
CA ILE A 337 20.42 5.67 13.95
C ILE A 337 21.53 6.53 13.36
N PRO A 338 22.81 6.28 13.72
CA PRO A 338 23.93 7.04 13.17
C PRO A 338 24.15 6.70 11.69
N ASN A 339 24.93 7.53 11.00
CA ASN A 339 25.41 7.21 9.66
C ASN A 339 26.18 5.88 9.68
N GLY A 340 26.23 5.18 8.55
CA GLY A 340 26.96 3.93 8.45
C GLY A 340 27.13 3.46 7.01
N ILE A 341 27.55 2.21 6.89
CA ILE A 341 27.71 1.50 5.62
C ILE A 341 26.64 0.42 5.51
N GLN A 342 26.04 0.29 4.34
CA GLN A 342 25.04 -0.72 4.04
C GLN A 342 25.67 -2.12 4.04
N GLY A 343 25.16 -3.00 4.90
CA GLY A 343 25.42 -4.45 4.84
C GLY A 343 24.69 -5.15 3.69
N ASP A 344 24.94 -6.45 3.53
CA ASP A 344 24.41 -7.29 2.43
C ASP A 344 22.87 -7.35 2.40
N GLU A 345 22.20 -7.07 3.51
CA GLU A 345 20.74 -7.04 3.63
C GLU A 345 20.08 -5.75 3.13
N HIS A 346 20.86 -4.75 2.72
CA HIS A 346 20.38 -3.44 2.28
C HIS A 346 20.42 -3.29 0.74
N PRO A 347 19.73 -2.28 0.18
CA PRO A 347 19.62 -2.13 -1.27
C PRO A 347 20.97 -1.95 -2.01
N ASN A 348 21.94 -1.28 -1.41
CA ASN A 348 23.25 -1.01 -2.01
C ASN A 348 24.40 -1.39 -1.07
N PRO A 349 24.74 -2.70 -0.93
CA PRO A 349 25.80 -3.15 -0.05
C PRO A 349 27.13 -2.44 -0.30
N GLY A 350 27.84 -2.08 0.77
CA GLY A 350 29.11 -1.34 0.73
C GLY A 350 28.98 0.17 0.54
N GLN A 351 27.80 0.69 0.17
CA GLN A 351 27.58 2.15 0.07
C GLN A 351 27.25 2.78 1.42
N PRO A 352 27.62 4.05 1.64
CA PRO A 352 27.20 4.78 2.84
C PRO A 352 25.69 5.03 2.84
N TYR A 353 25.11 5.09 4.03
CA TYR A 353 23.76 5.61 4.25
C TYR A 353 23.77 6.75 5.27
N LYS A 354 22.85 7.71 5.10
CA LYS A 354 22.64 8.81 6.06
C LYS A 354 21.70 8.36 7.17
N GLY A 355 22.16 8.48 8.40
CA GLY A 355 21.43 8.20 9.63
C GLY A 355 20.25 9.15 9.87
N ALA A 356 19.50 8.89 10.94
CA ALA A 356 18.37 9.71 11.35
C ALA A 356 18.22 9.75 12.87
N SER A 357 17.72 10.87 13.38
CA SER A 357 17.26 11.04 14.75
C SER A 357 15.78 11.42 14.70
N ARG A 358 14.92 10.65 15.38
CA ARG A 358 13.47 10.84 15.32
C ARG A 358 12.85 10.70 16.71
N LEU A 359 11.91 11.59 17.01
CA LEU A 359 11.08 11.52 18.20
C LEU A 359 9.70 10.96 17.85
N ALA A 360 9.15 10.18 18.77
CA ALA A 360 7.78 9.73 18.73
C ALA A 360 7.13 9.86 20.11
N TYR A 361 5.83 10.08 20.14
CA TYR A 361 5.07 10.34 21.36
C TYR A 361 3.99 9.28 21.58
N LEU A 362 3.83 8.83 22.82
CA LEU A 362 2.70 8.01 23.27
C LEU A 362 2.15 8.59 24.58
N PRO A 363 0.84 8.48 24.86
CA PRO A 363 0.33 8.78 26.19
C PRO A 363 0.84 7.77 27.22
N ASP A 364 1.16 8.20 28.44
CA ASP A 364 1.60 7.33 29.53
C ASP A 364 0.42 6.62 30.23
N CYS A 365 -0.52 6.12 29.44
CA CYS A 365 -1.62 5.28 29.89
C CYS A 365 -1.26 3.79 29.78
N SER A 366 -2.13 2.91 30.26
CA SER A 366 -1.93 1.45 30.19
C SER A 366 -1.73 0.96 28.75
N GLU A 367 -2.52 1.48 27.81
CA GLU A 367 -2.43 1.13 26.40
C GLU A 367 -1.16 1.69 25.73
N GLY A 368 -0.79 2.94 26.03
CA GLY A 368 0.46 3.52 25.52
C GLY A 368 1.70 2.78 26.01
N LYS A 369 1.72 2.33 27.28
CA LYS A 369 2.78 1.44 27.81
C LYS A 369 2.84 0.09 27.10
N LYS A 370 1.69 -0.45 26.71
CA LYS A 370 1.63 -1.69 25.90
C LYS A 370 2.25 -1.45 24.52
N VAL A 371 1.85 -0.38 23.83
CA VAL A 371 2.42 0.00 22.53
C VAL A 371 3.93 0.21 22.62
N LEU A 372 4.42 0.88 23.67
CA LEU A 372 5.85 1.07 23.90
C LEU A 372 6.62 -0.27 23.94
N LYS A 373 6.10 -1.27 24.67
CA LYS A 373 6.72 -2.60 24.74
C LYS A 373 6.79 -3.27 23.37
N LEU A 374 5.72 -3.17 22.58
CA LEU A 374 5.67 -3.73 21.23
C LEU A 374 6.63 -3.01 20.27
N LEU A 375 6.70 -1.68 20.32
CA LEU A 375 7.66 -0.90 19.53
C LEU A 375 9.11 -1.20 19.91
N THR A 376 9.38 -1.40 21.20
CA THR A 376 10.70 -1.80 21.70
C THR A 376 11.09 -3.16 21.13
N ARG A 377 10.19 -4.15 21.20
CA ARG A 377 10.40 -5.47 20.59
C ARG A 377 10.59 -5.38 19.07
N ALA A 378 9.77 -4.58 18.38
CA ALA A 378 9.91 -4.38 16.95
C ALA A 378 11.25 -3.72 16.59
N PHE A 379 11.77 -2.82 17.43
CA PHE A 379 13.07 -2.20 17.27
C PHE A 379 14.21 -3.21 17.46
N GLU A 380 14.13 -4.05 18.49
CA GLU A 380 15.07 -5.16 18.72
C GLU A 380 15.09 -6.15 17.56
N GLN A 381 13.93 -6.43 16.96
CA GLN A 381 13.78 -7.25 15.76
C GLN A 381 14.07 -6.49 14.46
N ARG A 382 14.58 -5.25 14.55
CA ARG A 382 15.03 -4.43 13.41
C ARG A 382 13.93 -4.06 12.42
N LEU A 383 12.69 -3.93 12.89
CA LEU A 383 11.48 -3.72 12.06
C LEU A 383 10.99 -2.27 12.01
N ILE A 384 11.47 -1.37 12.87
CA ILE A 384 10.98 0.02 12.91
C ILE A 384 11.47 0.83 11.70
N PHE A 385 12.73 0.63 11.33
CA PHE A 385 13.37 1.36 10.24
C PHE A 385 13.91 0.42 9.16
N THR A 386 14.27 1.02 8.02
CA THR A 386 15.01 0.38 6.94
C THR A 386 15.94 1.41 6.27
N VAL A 387 16.92 0.92 5.50
CA VAL A 387 17.69 1.78 4.57
C VAL A 387 16.99 1.74 3.23
N GLY A 388 16.62 2.91 2.71
CA GLY A 388 15.91 2.99 1.45
C GLY A 388 15.85 4.40 0.89
N ARG A 389 14.79 4.66 0.14
CA ARG A 389 14.49 5.97 -0.45
C ARG A 389 13.39 6.66 0.34
N SER A 390 13.66 7.88 0.80
CA SER A 390 12.65 8.71 1.47
C SER A 390 11.53 9.07 0.49
N SER A 391 10.29 8.78 0.86
CA SER A 391 9.12 9.18 0.08
C SER A 391 8.86 10.69 0.11
N THR A 392 9.29 11.38 1.18
CA THR A 392 9.08 12.82 1.37
C THR A 392 10.12 13.66 0.63
N THR A 393 11.36 13.19 0.54
CA THR A 393 12.47 13.96 -0.04
C THR A 393 13.03 13.36 -1.33
N GLY A 394 12.63 12.13 -1.67
CA GLY A 394 13.17 11.40 -2.81
C GLY A 394 14.62 10.93 -2.65
N ILE A 395 15.28 11.19 -1.52
CA ILE A 395 16.70 10.87 -1.30
C ILE A 395 16.85 9.37 -1.00
N SER A 396 17.72 8.68 -1.75
CA SER A 396 18.11 7.28 -1.54
C SER A 396 19.25 7.12 -0.53
N ASN A 397 19.48 5.91 -0.05
CA ASN A 397 20.52 5.57 0.93
C ASN A 397 20.33 6.36 2.25
N VAL A 398 19.10 6.43 2.74
CA VAL A 398 18.76 7.09 4.02
C VAL A 398 17.89 6.18 4.89
N ILE A 399 17.83 6.50 6.18
CA ILE A 399 16.93 5.84 7.12
C ILE A 399 15.48 6.29 6.93
N THR A 400 14.60 5.33 6.65
CA THR A 400 13.15 5.51 6.50
C THR A 400 12.37 4.64 7.46
N TRP A 401 11.14 5.04 7.79
CA TRP A 401 10.18 4.20 8.52
C TRP A 401 9.84 2.93 7.71
N ASN A 402 9.46 1.84 8.38
CA ASN A 402 9.19 0.54 7.78
C ASN A 402 7.76 0.02 8.09
N ASP A 403 6.76 0.78 7.63
CA ASP A 403 5.31 0.50 7.74
C ASP A 403 4.77 0.35 9.18
N ILE A 404 5.44 0.93 10.18
CA ILE A 404 4.92 1.07 11.54
C ILE A 404 4.84 2.56 11.82
N HIS A 405 3.62 3.10 11.85
CA HIS A 405 3.39 4.52 12.01
C HIS A 405 3.71 4.98 13.42
N HIS A 406 4.35 6.15 13.50
CA HIS A 406 4.71 6.81 14.73
C HIS A 406 4.09 8.21 14.76
N LYS A 407 3.71 8.65 15.97
CA LYS A 407 3.31 10.04 16.19
C LYS A 407 4.53 10.91 16.40
N THR A 408 4.98 11.57 15.34
CA THR A 408 6.17 12.45 15.34
C THR A 408 5.83 13.90 15.67
N SER A 409 4.54 14.24 15.77
CA SER A 409 4.06 15.53 16.27
C SER A 409 3.22 15.31 17.54
N ARG A 410 3.19 16.31 18.42
CA ARG A 410 2.31 16.30 19.60
C ARG A 410 0.91 16.80 19.26
N THR A 411 0.76 17.55 18.17
CA THR A 411 -0.47 18.25 17.79
C THR A 411 -0.74 18.13 16.29
N GLY A 412 -1.88 18.63 15.81
CA GLY A 412 -2.23 18.65 14.39
C GLY A 412 -2.91 17.37 13.89
N GLY A 413 -3.26 16.46 14.80
CA GLY A 413 -4.05 15.27 14.48
C GLY A 413 -3.36 14.30 13.50
N PRO A 414 -4.12 13.35 12.93
CA PRO A 414 -3.55 12.29 12.09
C PRO A 414 -2.77 12.80 10.87
N THR A 415 -3.23 13.90 10.25
CA THR A 415 -2.63 14.48 9.03
C THR A 415 -1.25 15.07 9.28
N ALA A 416 -0.98 15.57 10.49
CA ALA A 416 0.33 16.06 10.90
C ALA A 416 1.16 15.00 11.65
N TYR A 417 0.76 13.72 11.59
CA TYR A 417 1.36 12.64 12.38
C TYR A 417 1.35 12.94 13.89
N GLY A 418 0.30 13.61 14.38
CA GLY A 418 0.17 14.03 15.77
C GLY A 418 -1.18 13.72 16.40
N TYR A 419 -1.45 14.35 17.53
CA TYR A 419 -2.65 14.17 18.34
C TYR A 419 -3.58 15.39 18.22
N PRO A 420 -4.89 15.27 18.53
CA PRO A 420 -5.58 14.05 18.95
C PRO A 420 -5.75 13.06 17.78
N ASP A 421 -5.63 11.77 18.08
CA ASP A 421 -5.92 10.67 17.16
C ASP A 421 -6.39 9.47 17.99
N PRO A 422 -7.71 9.32 18.20
CA PRO A 422 -8.26 8.28 19.09
C PRO A 422 -7.97 6.85 18.58
N GLU A 423 -7.81 6.66 17.27
CA GLU A 423 -7.63 5.33 16.68
C GLU A 423 -6.16 4.91 16.56
N TYR A 424 -5.21 5.80 16.87
CA TYR A 424 -3.79 5.53 16.64
C TYR A 424 -3.26 4.33 17.43
N LEU A 425 -3.56 4.22 18.73
CA LEU A 425 -3.00 3.15 19.56
C LEU A 425 -3.48 1.77 19.11
N LYS A 426 -4.73 1.67 18.67
CA LYS A 426 -5.28 0.45 18.06
C LYS A 426 -4.61 0.15 16.72
N ARG A 427 -4.55 1.14 15.82
CA ARG A 427 -3.97 1.00 14.49
C ARG A 427 -2.50 0.57 14.53
N VAL A 428 -1.67 1.18 15.38
CA VAL A 428 -0.26 0.81 15.48
C VAL A 428 -0.09 -0.62 16.03
N GLN A 429 -0.96 -1.07 16.93
CA GLN A 429 -0.96 -2.47 17.39
C GLN A 429 -1.31 -3.44 16.23
N GLU A 430 -2.23 -3.08 15.36
CA GLU A 430 -2.57 -3.87 14.16
C GLU A 430 -1.40 -3.93 13.17
N GLU A 431 -0.73 -2.80 12.93
CA GLU A 431 0.48 -2.73 12.09
C GLU A 431 1.61 -3.61 12.64
N LEU A 432 1.85 -3.54 13.96
CA LEU A 432 2.80 -4.38 14.68
C LEU A 432 2.44 -5.87 14.57
N LYS A 433 1.16 -6.21 14.71
CA LYS A 433 0.64 -7.57 14.54
C LYS A 433 0.87 -8.11 13.14
N VAL A 434 0.68 -7.28 12.10
CA VAL A 434 0.99 -7.63 10.70
C VAL A 434 2.48 -7.93 10.51
N LYS A 435 3.35 -7.30 11.30
CA LYS A 435 4.81 -7.57 11.33
C LYS A 435 5.19 -8.72 12.26
N GLY A 436 4.23 -9.40 12.89
CA GLY A 436 4.46 -10.56 13.77
C GLY A 436 4.80 -10.19 15.22
N ILE A 437 4.48 -8.96 15.64
CA ILE A 437 4.71 -8.44 17.00
C ILE A 437 3.39 -8.46 17.77
N TYR A 438 3.35 -9.19 18.88
CA TYR A 438 2.15 -9.44 19.69
C TYR A 438 2.30 -8.97 21.13
#